data_AF-A0A2P8VTP5-F1
#
_entry.id   AF-A0A2P8VTP5-F1
#
_cell.length_a   1.000
_cell.length_b   1.000
_cell.length_c   1.000
_cell.angle_alpha   90.00
_cell.angle_beta   90.00
_cell.angle_gamma   90.00
#
_symmetry.space_group_name_H-M   'P 1'
#
loop_
_entity.id
_entity.type
_entity.pdbx_description
1 polymer ?
#
loop_
_entity_poly.entity_id
_entity_poly.type
_entity_poly.pdbx_seq_one_letter_code
_entity_poly.pdbx_strand_id
1 'polypeptide(L)'
;MPPDIRQLNLGSDSAERDIAIGLSDYFYQNSTYHKFFDGGKTILVGNRGAGKSAIFKYMAAMEGRKGHLVLELSPEEYSYEMLSQFLRSEEEGSWGKQSSYSVAWQYLLYNLIFKKIVEQKRGLVLGPQKDIFSYVENNLRQQDLNTVGILFGYLKRLEEIKLGSFESFQKSRELQALYSLEEIKDLIPSLKSVLKRTRIRLFVDELDKGWDNSEDAKYFLAGLFQAAQKINLISPNLQVYISIRQELFDNIPQIYEDAQKIREDVEVIRWGKTELLELIGLRIAHSFPE
;
A
#
# COMPACT_ATOMS: atom_id res chain seq x y z
N MET A 1 -13.52 40.68 19.17
CA MET A 1 -12.91 41.49 18.09
C MET A 1 -13.44 40.97 16.76
N PRO A 2 -13.59 41.77 15.71
CA PRO A 2 -13.95 41.21 14.40
C PRO A 2 -12.83 40.26 13.93
N PRO A 3 -13.17 39.14 13.26
CA PRO A 3 -12.18 38.18 12.77
C PRO A 3 -11.21 38.86 11.80
N ASP A 4 -9.90 38.75 12.06
CA ASP A 4 -8.87 39.24 11.15
C ASP A 4 -8.69 38.24 10.01
N ILE A 5 -9.20 38.58 8.83
CA ILE A 5 -9.16 37.73 7.63
C ILE A 5 -7.73 37.31 7.27
N ARG A 6 -6.69 38.04 7.69
CA ARG A 6 -5.29 37.65 7.47
C ARG A 6 -4.88 36.39 8.24
N GLN A 7 -5.66 36.00 9.25
CA GLN A 7 -5.48 34.76 10.01
C GLN A 7 -6.21 33.58 9.37
N LEU A 8 -7.03 33.80 8.33
CA LEU A 8 -7.71 32.74 7.60
C LEU A 8 -6.68 31.82 6.95
N ASN A 9 -6.66 30.57 7.38
CA ASN A 9 -5.87 29.52 6.77
C ASN A 9 -6.81 28.53 6.08
N LEU A 10 -6.89 28.61 4.75
CA LEU A 10 -7.66 27.65 3.95
C LEU A 10 -6.93 26.31 3.76
N GLY A 11 -5.90 26.03 4.55
CA GLY A 11 -5.02 24.88 4.38
C GLY A 11 -4.03 25.09 3.24
N SER A 12 -3.07 24.18 3.14
CA SER A 12 -2.10 24.19 2.06
C SER A 12 -2.56 23.35 0.85
N ASP A 13 -1.96 23.60 -0.32
CA ASP A 13 -2.21 22.80 -1.53
C ASP A 13 -1.81 21.31 -1.35
N SER A 14 -0.98 21.02 -0.35
CA SER A 14 -0.56 19.67 0.01
C SER A 14 -1.06 19.28 1.39
N ALA A 15 -2.00 18.33 1.44
CA ALA A 15 -2.58 17.81 2.68
C ALA A 15 -1.54 17.29 3.68
N GLU A 16 -0.30 17.06 3.25
CA GLU A 16 0.79 16.64 4.12
C GLU A 16 1.22 17.68 5.15
N ARG A 17 1.16 18.97 4.80
CA ARG A 17 1.52 20.06 5.73
C ARG A 17 0.42 20.36 6.72
N ASP A 18 -0.80 19.95 6.40
CA ASP A 18 -2.01 20.13 7.20
C ASP A 18 -2.09 19.10 8.35
N ILE A 19 -1.37 17.97 8.28
CA ILE A 19 -1.33 16.96 9.37
C ILE A 19 -0.88 17.59 10.69
N ALA A 20 0.16 18.42 10.64
CA ALA A 20 0.73 19.08 11.81
C ALA A 20 -0.14 20.23 12.35
N ILE A 21 -1.10 20.71 11.54
CA ILE A 21 -1.94 21.88 11.83
C ILE A 21 -3.36 21.45 12.26
N GLY A 22 -3.64 20.15 12.33
CA GLY A 22 -4.93 19.64 12.79
C GLY A 22 -5.84 19.16 11.66
N LEU A 23 -5.28 18.54 10.61
CA LEU A 23 -6.08 17.86 9.57
C LEU A 23 -7.18 16.98 10.18
N SER A 24 -6.94 16.32 11.33
CA SER A 24 -7.97 15.53 12.01
C SER A 24 -9.17 16.32 12.52
N ASP A 25 -9.01 17.63 12.73
CA ASP A 25 -9.96 18.49 13.43
C ASP A 25 -10.89 19.20 12.45
N TYR A 26 -10.51 19.29 11.18
CA TYR A 26 -11.33 19.86 10.10
C TYR A 26 -11.47 18.93 8.88
N PHE A 27 -11.11 17.65 9.00
CA PHE A 27 -11.26 16.68 7.91
C PHE A 27 -12.74 16.54 7.52
N TYR A 28 -13.07 16.91 6.30
CA TYR A 28 -14.42 16.75 5.77
C TYR A 28 -14.67 15.29 5.38
N GLN A 29 -15.44 14.60 6.22
CA GLN A 29 -15.91 13.24 5.96
C GLN A 29 -17.08 13.29 4.97
N ASN A 30 -16.77 13.29 3.69
CA ASN A 30 -17.80 13.31 2.64
C ASN A 30 -18.43 11.92 2.41
N SER A 31 -19.42 11.87 1.53
CA SER A 31 -20.08 10.60 1.18
C SER A 31 -19.11 9.54 0.62
N THR A 32 -18.07 9.97 -0.12
CA THR A 32 -16.99 9.10 -0.61
C THR A 32 -16.18 8.51 0.54
N TYR A 33 -15.83 9.29 1.56
CA TYR A 33 -15.11 8.80 2.74
C TYR A 33 -15.90 7.67 3.42
N HIS A 34 -17.19 7.88 3.68
CA HIS A 34 -18.04 6.86 4.29
C HIS A 34 -18.19 5.61 3.41
N LYS A 35 -18.41 5.77 2.11
CA LYS A 35 -18.46 4.63 1.17
C LYS A 35 -17.15 3.87 1.12
N PHE A 36 -16.03 4.56 1.17
CA PHE A 36 -14.71 3.93 1.15
C PHE A 36 -14.44 3.17 2.45
N PHE A 37 -14.60 3.85 3.58
CA PHE A 37 -14.26 3.34 4.90
C PHE A 37 -15.26 2.29 5.40
N ASP A 38 -16.57 2.57 5.30
CA ASP A 38 -17.63 1.70 5.82
C ASP A 38 -18.11 0.69 4.77
N GLY A 39 -17.97 1.01 3.48
CA GLY A 39 -18.41 0.14 2.37
C GLY A 39 -17.42 -0.97 2.01
N GLY A 40 -16.34 -1.14 2.77
CA GLY A 40 -15.36 -2.20 2.59
C GLY A 40 -14.48 -2.06 1.36
N LYS A 41 -14.43 -0.86 0.76
CA LYS A 41 -13.58 -0.57 -0.40
C LYS A 41 -12.13 -0.44 0.04
N THR A 42 -11.21 -0.84 -0.83
CA THR A 42 -9.77 -0.80 -0.51
C THR A 42 -8.96 -0.04 -1.54
N ILE A 43 -9.55 0.38 -2.67
CA ILE A 43 -8.85 1.15 -3.70
C ILE A 43 -9.51 2.52 -3.86
N LEU A 44 -8.76 3.59 -3.65
CA LEU A 44 -9.22 4.96 -3.74
C LEU A 44 -8.67 5.63 -5.00
N VAL A 45 -9.56 5.99 -5.92
CA VAL A 45 -9.20 6.58 -7.21
C VAL A 45 -9.59 8.04 -7.24
N GLY A 46 -8.73 8.90 -7.80
CA GLY A 46 -9.10 10.30 -8.01
C GLY A 46 -8.00 11.11 -8.68
N ASN A 47 -8.37 12.27 -9.23
CA ASN A 47 -7.45 13.18 -9.90
C ASN A 47 -6.39 13.75 -8.96
N ARG A 48 -5.36 14.39 -9.53
CA ARG A 48 -4.38 15.17 -8.75
C ARG A 48 -5.12 16.26 -7.95
N GLY A 49 -4.76 16.43 -6.68
CA GLY A 49 -5.41 17.38 -5.78
C GLY A 49 -6.78 16.95 -5.24
N ALA A 50 -7.28 15.75 -5.57
CA ALA A 50 -8.59 15.27 -5.08
C ALA A 50 -8.64 14.94 -3.58
N GLY A 51 -7.51 14.99 -2.85
CA GLY A 51 -7.46 14.71 -1.41
C GLY A 51 -7.23 13.24 -1.02
N LYS A 52 -6.76 12.38 -1.94
CA LYS A 52 -6.44 10.96 -1.67
C LYS A 52 -5.51 10.79 -0.46
N SER A 53 -4.36 11.47 -0.49
CA SER A 53 -3.37 11.44 0.59
C SER A 53 -3.90 11.99 1.90
N ALA A 54 -4.80 12.99 1.84
CA ALA A 54 -5.48 13.52 3.02
C ALA A 54 -6.36 12.45 3.68
N ILE A 55 -7.17 11.74 2.88
CA ILE A 55 -8.02 10.64 3.35
C ILE A 55 -7.16 9.54 3.98
N PHE A 56 -6.10 9.12 3.31
CA PHE A 56 -5.24 8.03 3.81
C PHE A 56 -4.53 8.42 5.11
N LYS A 57 -3.98 9.62 5.19
CA LYS A 57 -3.35 10.15 6.41
C LYS A 57 -4.33 10.29 7.57
N TYR A 58 -5.55 10.76 7.29
CA TYR A 58 -6.61 10.81 8.29
C TYR A 58 -7.00 9.40 8.78
N MET A 59 -7.20 8.45 7.87
CA MET A 59 -7.51 7.05 8.21
C MET A 59 -6.40 6.40 9.02
N ALA A 60 -5.14 6.57 8.60
CA ALA A 60 -3.96 6.09 9.32
C ALA A 60 -3.92 6.62 10.76
N ALA A 61 -4.11 7.94 10.95
CA ALA A 61 -4.17 8.55 12.27
C ALA A 61 -5.32 7.99 13.12
N MET A 62 -6.50 7.81 12.53
CA MET A 62 -7.67 7.28 13.22
C MET A 62 -7.51 5.83 13.66
N GLU A 63 -7.01 4.97 12.78
CA GLU A 63 -6.74 3.57 13.09
C GLU A 63 -5.62 3.45 14.14
N GLY A 64 -4.61 4.32 14.08
CA GLY A 64 -3.57 4.43 15.12
C GLY A 64 -4.13 4.82 16.48
N ARG A 65 -5.05 5.81 16.55
CA ARG A 65 -5.75 6.18 17.81
C ARG A 65 -6.60 5.05 18.38
N LYS A 66 -7.14 4.16 17.54
CA LYS A 66 -7.85 2.93 17.97
C LYS A 66 -6.90 1.83 18.47
N GLY A 67 -5.58 2.05 18.43
CA GLY A 67 -4.56 1.08 18.83
C GLY A 67 -4.27 0.02 17.78
N HIS A 68 -4.72 0.19 16.54
CA HIS A 68 -4.39 -0.71 15.44
C HIS A 68 -2.95 -0.50 14.97
N LEU A 69 -2.38 -1.52 14.35
CA LEU A 69 -1.11 -1.41 13.65
C LEU A 69 -1.31 -0.73 12.31
N VAL A 70 -0.60 0.37 12.11
CA VAL A 70 -0.65 1.16 10.89
C VAL A 70 0.70 1.15 10.21
N LEU A 71 0.71 0.82 8.92
CA LEU A 71 1.86 0.92 8.04
C LEU A 71 1.49 1.85 6.89
N GLU A 72 2.38 2.78 6.58
CA GLU A 72 2.27 3.67 5.43
C GLU A 72 3.44 3.34 4.49
N LEU A 73 3.12 3.18 3.21
CA LEU A 73 4.06 2.88 2.16
C LEU A 73 3.84 3.89 1.03
N SER A 74 4.86 4.68 0.72
CA SER A 74 4.86 5.56 -0.45
C SER A 74 5.87 5.05 -1.45
N PRO A 75 5.47 4.33 -2.52
CA PRO A 75 6.38 3.83 -3.54
C PRO A 75 7.20 4.90 -4.27
N GLU A 76 6.99 6.19 -4.01
CA GLU A 76 7.85 7.28 -4.49
C GLU A 76 9.31 7.21 -4.04
N GLU A 77 9.62 6.67 -2.85
CA GLU A 77 11.03 6.46 -2.44
C GLU A 77 11.73 5.37 -3.30
N TYR A 78 10.99 4.72 -4.19
CA TYR A 78 11.30 3.46 -4.86
C TYR A 78 11.20 3.70 -6.37
N SER A 79 12.15 4.48 -6.92
CA SER A 79 12.01 5.02 -8.27
C SER A 79 11.68 3.94 -9.31
N TYR A 80 10.67 4.21 -10.15
CA TYR A 80 10.45 3.49 -11.42
C TYR A 80 11.70 3.54 -12.32
N GLU A 81 12.60 4.48 -12.07
CA GLU A 81 13.93 4.53 -12.67
C GLU A 81 14.76 3.29 -12.30
N MET A 82 14.71 2.80 -11.05
CA MET A 82 15.35 1.53 -10.67
C MET A 82 14.66 0.32 -11.29
N LEU A 83 13.32 0.31 -11.37
CA LEU A 83 12.59 -0.72 -12.12
C LEU A 83 13.03 -0.74 -13.58
N SER A 84 13.01 0.41 -14.26
CA SER A 84 13.38 0.50 -15.67
C SER A 84 14.85 0.19 -15.94
N GLN A 85 15.78 0.44 -14.99
CA GLN A 85 17.16 -0.01 -15.10
C GLN A 85 17.28 -1.53 -14.97
N PHE A 86 16.52 -2.12 -14.06
CA PHE A 86 16.51 -3.55 -13.79
C PHE A 86 15.84 -4.36 -14.93
N LEU A 87 14.78 -3.82 -15.54
CA LEU A 87 13.94 -4.52 -16.51
C LEU A 87 14.40 -4.40 -17.97
N ARG A 88 15.44 -3.60 -18.25
CA ARG A 88 16.03 -3.43 -19.59
C ARG A 88 16.62 -4.71 -20.18
N SER A 89 16.70 -5.80 -19.42
CA SER A 89 17.25 -7.10 -19.85
C SER A 89 16.22 -8.16 -20.24
N GLU A 90 14.91 -7.89 -20.22
CA GLU A 90 13.90 -8.92 -20.52
C GLU A 90 13.42 -8.91 -21.99
N GLU A 91 13.66 -10.01 -22.70
CA GLU A 91 13.02 -10.34 -23.99
C GLU A 91 11.77 -11.25 -23.85
N GLU A 92 11.35 -11.61 -22.63
CA GLU A 92 10.25 -12.57 -22.42
C GLU A 92 8.86 -11.94 -22.20
N GLY A 93 7.85 -12.75 -22.57
CA GLY A 93 6.44 -12.35 -22.71
C GLY A 93 5.73 -11.86 -21.45
N SER A 94 4.71 -11.03 -21.70
CA SER A 94 3.86 -10.28 -20.76
C SER A 94 3.37 -11.03 -19.51
N TRP A 95 3.03 -12.32 -19.59
CA TRP A 95 2.40 -13.08 -18.49
C TRP A 95 3.38 -13.43 -17.34
N GLY A 96 4.66 -13.69 -17.67
CA GLY A 96 5.68 -14.01 -16.67
C GLY A 96 6.03 -12.82 -15.76
N LYS A 97 5.91 -11.60 -16.29
CA LYS A 97 6.23 -10.35 -15.59
C LYS A 97 5.22 -10.04 -14.50
N GLN A 98 3.93 -10.10 -14.83
CA GLN A 98 2.85 -9.79 -13.88
C GLN A 98 2.88 -10.69 -12.64
N SER A 99 3.06 -12.01 -12.85
CA SER A 99 3.12 -12.98 -11.77
C SER A 99 4.34 -12.74 -10.87
N SER A 100 5.50 -12.39 -11.45
CA SER A 100 6.70 -12.02 -10.70
C SER A 100 6.48 -10.79 -9.81
N TYR A 101 5.92 -9.70 -10.35
CA TYR A 101 5.64 -8.50 -9.56
C TYR A 101 4.62 -8.76 -8.45
N SER A 102 3.56 -9.52 -8.74
CA SER A 102 2.53 -9.89 -7.75
C SER A 102 3.12 -10.65 -6.56
N VAL A 103 4.03 -11.60 -6.81
CA VAL A 103 4.70 -12.35 -5.75
C VAL A 103 5.70 -11.49 -4.99
N ALA A 104 6.48 -10.67 -5.68
CA ALA A 104 7.43 -9.76 -5.04
C ALA A 104 6.73 -8.73 -4.14
N TRP A 105 5.61 -8.17 -4.59
CA TRP A 105 4.78 -7.27 -3.78
C TRP A 105 4.22 -7.97 -2.54
N GLN A 106 3.71 -9.19 -2.69
CA GLN A 106 3.26 -9.97 -1.53
C GLN A 106 4.41 -10.17 -0.55
N TYR A 107 5.58 -10.61 -1.03
CA TYR A 107 6.77 -10.79 -0.21
C TYR A 107 7.12 -9.52 0.57
N LEU A 108 7.18 -8.37 -0.11
CA LEU A 108 7.44 -7.08 0.53
C LEU A 108 6.41 -6.78 1.62
N LEU A 109 5.12 -6.81 1.28
CA LEU A 109 4.05 -6.43 2.20
C LEU A 109 4.01 -7.33 3.44
N TYR A 110 4.20 -8.65 3.29
CA TYR A 110 4.31 -9.56 4.42
C TYR A 110 5.50 -9.23 5.32
N ASN A 111 6.66 -8.95 4.74
CA ASN A 111 7.85 -8.57 5.50
C ASN A 111 7.66 -7.27 6.29
N LEU A 112 7.01 -6.27 5.70
CA LEU A 112 6.65 -5.04 6.40
C LEU A 112 5.68 -5.31 7.56
N ILE A 113 4.66 -6.14 7.33
CA ILE A 113 3.71 -6.57 8.37
C ILE A 113 4.45 -7.25 9.53
N PHE A 114 5.35 -8.19 9.23
CA PHE A 114 6.11 -8.92 10.24
C PHE A 114 7.05 -8.01 11.02
N LYS A 115 7.77 -7.10 10.36
CA LYS A 115 8.59 -6.07 11.02
C LYS A 115 7.72 -5.25 11.99
N LYS A 116 6.57 -4.76 11.53
CA LYS A 116 5.66 -3.95 12.36
C LYS A 116 5.11 -4.69 13.58
N ILE A 117 4.75 -5.97 13.41
CA ILE A 117 4.30 -6.83 14.52
C ILE A 117 5.41 -6.96 15.58
N VAL A 118 6.67 -7.09 15.15
CA VAL A 118 7.82 -7.22 16.05
C VAL A 118 8.18 -5.89 16.74
N GLU A 119 8.06 -4.76 16.05
CA GLU A 119 8.34 -3.42 16.60
C GLU A 119 7.38 -3.01 17.72
N GLN A 120 6.11 -3.43 17.66
CA GLN A 120 5.08 -2.98 18.62
C GLN A 120 5.18 -3.64 20.02
N LYS A 121 6.22 -4.42 20.31
CA LYS A 121 6.29 -5.24 21.53
C LYS A 121 6.25 -4.41 22.83
N ARG A 122 5.25 -4.72 23.65
CA ARG A 122 5.19 -4.49 25.11
C ARG A 122 5.09 -5.83 25.85
N GLY A 123 6.11 -6.70 25.79
CA GLY A 123 6.14 -7.93 26.61
C GLY A 123 6.89 -9.13 26.04
N LEU A 124 6.84 -10.25 26.78
CA LEU A 124 7.39 -11.56 26.39
C LEU A 124 6.64 -12.13 25.17
N VAL A 125 7.40 -12.59 24.18
CA VAL A 125 6.82 -13.21 22.98
C VAL A 125 6.56 -14.67 23.21
N LEU A 126 5.29 -14.99 23.38
CA LEU A 126 4.80 -16.34 23.61
C LEU A 126 3.96 -16.81 22.41
N GLY A 127 4.04 -18.10 22.12
CA GLY A 127 3.21 -18.75 21.11
C GLY A 127 3.52 -18.28 19.67
N PRO A 128 2.50 -18.17 18.79
CA PRO A 128 2.71 -17.97 17.35
C PRO A 128 3.45 -16.69 16.95
N GLN A 129 3.50 -15.68 17.83
CA GLN A 129 4.32 -14.48 17.61
C GLN A 129 5.83 -14.77 17.63
N LYS A 130 6.26 -15.89 18.23
CA LYS A 130 7.66 -16.30 18.30
C LYS A 130 8.22 -16.68 16.93
N ASP A 131 7.41 -17.29 16.07
CA ASP A 131 7.86 -17.72 14.75
C ASP A 131 8.10 -16.50 13.85
N ILE A 132 7.16 -15.56 13.86
CA ILE A 132 7.31 -14.26 13.17
C ILE A 132 8.53 -13.52 13.71
N PHE A 133 8.72 -13.48 15.03
CA PHE A 133 9.89 -12.83 15.62
C PHE A 133 11.19 -13.49 15.18
N SER A 134 11.29 -14.82 15.29
CA SER A 134 12.49 -15.58 14.88
C SER A 134 12.80 -15.36 13.40
N TYR A 135 11.78 -15.33 12.55
CA TYR A 135 11.93 -15.04 11.13
C TYR A 135 12.51 -13.64 10.90
N VAL A 136 11.93 -12.60 11.53
CA VAL A 136 12.41 -11.21 11.38
C VAL A 136 13.84 -11.07 11.87
N GLU A 137 14.18 -11.64 13.03
CA GLU A 137 15.54 -11.60 13.58
C GLU A 137 16.58 -12.26 12.67
N ASN A 138 16.24 -13.44 12.12
CA ASN A 138 17.19 -14.22 11.33
C ASN A 138 17.33 -13.73 9.88
N ASN A 139 16.25 -13.20 9.29
CA ASN A 139 16.21 -12.91 7.85
C ASN A 139 16.19 -11.41 7.52
N LEU A 140 15.64 -10.58 8.42
CA LEU A 140 15.39 -9.16 8.11
C LEU A 140 16.23 -8.17 8.91
N ARG A 141 16.76 -8.55 10.08
CA ARG A 141 17.64 -7.67 10.88
C ARG A 141 19.07 -7.60 10.38
N GLN A 142 19.57 -8.67 9.75
CA GLN A 142 20.90 -8.67 9.14
C GLN A 142 20.94 -7.95 7.79
N GLN A 143 19.77 -7.73 7.20
CA GLN A 143 19.59 -7.00 5.97
C GLN A 143 19.25 -5.56 6.34
N ASP A 144 20.24 -4.66 6.38
CA ASP A 144 20.07 -3.18 6.40
C ASP A 144 19.36 -2.67 5.11
N LEU A 145 18.50 -3.49 4.52
CA LEU A 145 17.73 -3.15 3.35
C LEU A 145 16.56 -2.28 3.79
N ASN A 146 16.54 -1.08 3.22
CA ASN A 146 15.30 -0.33 3.06
C ASN A 146 14.23 -1.22 2.39
N THR A 147 12.98 -0.82 2.51
CA THR A 147 11.81 -1.47 1.88
C THR A 147 12.06 -1.75 0.38
N VAL A 148 12.87 -0.93 -0.31
CA VAL A 148 13.22 -1.05 -1.73
C VAL A 148 14.02 -2.32 -1.95
N GLY A 149 15.10 -2.49 -1.17
CA GLY A 149 15.99 -3.61 -1.27
C GLY A 149 15.29 -4.96 -1.06
N ILE A 150 14.24 -5.02 -0.24
CA ILE A 150 13.45 -6.23 -0.03
C ILE A 150 12.72 -6.63 -1.33
N LEU A 151 12.05 -5.68 -1.98
CA LEU A 151 11.28 -5.94 -3.20
C LEU A 151 12.20 -6.30 -4.36
N PHE A 152 13.21 -5.47 -4.62
CA PHE A 152 14.15 -5.69 -5.71
C PHE A 152 15.04 -6.91 -5.50
N GLY A 153 15.45 -7.17 -4.25
CA GLY A 153 16.18 -8.38 -3.91
C GLY A 153 15.37 -9.64 -4.23
N TYR A 154 14.06 -9.61 -3.99
CA TYR A 154 13.17 -10.72 -4.35
C TYR A 154 12.98 -10.86 -5.86
N LEU A 155 12.77 -9.75 -6.58
CA LEU A 155 12.70 -9.77 -8.04
C LEU A 155 13.99 -10.32 -8.67
N LYS A 156 15.14 -9.91 -8.15
CA LYS A 156 16.45 -10.41 -8.57
C LYS A 156 16.62 -11.92 -8.36
N ARG A 157 16.20 -12.45 -7.20
CA ARG A 157 16.18 -13.91 -6.96
C ARG A 157 15.32 -14.64 -8.01
N LEU A 158 14.15 -14.10 -8.36
CA LEU A 158 13.30 -14.68 -9.40
C LEU A 158 13.98 -14.67 -10.78
N GLU A 159 14.62 -13.56 -11.15
CA GLU A 159 15.26 -13.41 -12.46
C GLU A 159 16.55 -14.22 -12.61
N GLU A 160 17.41 -14.26 -11.60
CA GLU A 160 18.66 -15.03 -11.63
C GLU A 160 18.40 -16.52 -11.90
N ILE A 161 17.32 -17.05 -11.33
CA ILE A 161 16.92 -18.45 -11.53
C ILE A 161 16.34 -18.66 -12.94
N LYS A 162 15.64 -17.68 -13.51
CA LYS A 162 15.10 -17.75 -14.89
C LYS A 162 16.21 -17.69 -15.95
N LEU A 163 17.21 -16.81 -15.77
CA LEU A 163 18.28 -16.59 -16.74
C LEU A 163 19.31 -17.71 -16.75
N GLY A 164 19.49 -18.42 -15.63
CA GLY A 164 20.28 -19.64 -15.63
C GLY A 164 19.56 -20.72 -16.43
N SER A 165 20.24 -21.39 -17.37
CA SER A 165 19.65 -22.44 -18.20
C SER A 165 18.70 -23.34 -17.39
N PHE A 166 17.42 -23.34 -17.79
CA PHE A 166 16.29 -24.02 -17.14
C PHE A 166 16.42 -25.56 -17.10
N GLU A 167 17.58 -26.10 -17.48
CA GLU A 167 17.82 -27.53 -17.68
C GLU A 167 17.98 -28.32 -16.38
N SER A 168 18.16 -27.66 -15.22
CA SER A 168 18.28 -28.35 -13.94
C SER A 168 16.96 -28.37 -13.15
N PHE A 169 16.45 -29.56 -12.84
CA PHE A 169 15.26 -29.80 -12.00
C PHE A 169 15.27 -29.01 -10.67
N GLN A 170 16.45 -28.79 -10.08
CA GLN A 170 16.59 -28.04 -8.83
C GLN A 170 16.18 -26.56 -8.98
N LYS A 171 16.60 -25.89 -10.05
CA LYS A 171 16.20 -24.49 -10.33
C LYS A 171 14.70 -24.36 -10.55
N SER A 172 14.08 -25.30 -11.26
CA SER A 172 12.62 -25.30 -11.46
C SER A 172 11.87 -25.41 -10.13
N ARG A 173 12.37 -26.25 -9.21
CA ARG A 173 11.80 -26.38 -7.86
C ARG A 173 11.99 -25.12 -7.02
N GLU A 174 13.17 -24.49 -7.09
CA GLU A 174 13.45 -23.25 -6.38
C GLU A 174 12.56 -22.09 -6.89
N LEU A 175 12.42 -21.96 -8.21
CA LEU A 175 11.53 -20.98 -8.81
C LEU A 175 10.08 -21.18 -8.36
N GLN A 176 9.62 -22.44 -8.32
CA GLN A 176 8.30 -22.78 -7.81
C GLN A 176 8.14 -22.41 -6.32
N ALA A 177 9.17 -22.61 -5.51
CA ALA A 177 9.17 -22.23 -4.10
C ALA A 177 9.04 -20.71 -3.93
N LEU A 178 9.74 -19.92 -4.75
CA LEU A 178 9.62 -18.47 -4.77
C LEU A 178 8.23 -18.01 -5.22
N TYR A 179 7.70 -18.54 -6.32
CA TYR A 179 6.35 -18.16 -6.77
C TYR A 179 5.25 -18.53 -5.78
N SER A 180 5.46 -19.59 -4.99
CA SER A 180 4.50 -20.02 -3.96
C SER A 180 4.74 -19.42 -2.57
N LEU A 181 5.74 -18.53 -2.44
CA LEU A 181 6.12 -17.85 -1.20
C LEU A 181 6.32 -18.82 -0.03
N GLU A 182 6.97 -19.97 -0.24
CA GLU A 182 7.09 -21.03 0.79
C GLU A 182 7.61 -20.49 2.12
N GLU A 183 8.63 -19.62 2.09
CA GLU A 183 9.23 -19.00 3.28
C GLU A 183 8.24 -18.13 4.09
N ILE A 184 7.25 -17.54 3.45
CA ILE A 184 6.19 -16.76 4.10
C ILE A 184 5.00 -17.65 4.49
N LYS A 185 4.74 -18.69 3.69
CA LYS A 185 3.57 -19.57 3.82
C LYS A 185 3.51 -20.24 5.19
N ASP A 186 4.67 -20.63 5.71
CA ASP A 186 4.82 -21.23 7.04
C ASP A 186 4.48 -20.27 8.19
N LEU A 187 4.55 -18.95 7.95
CA LEU A 187 4.23 -17.91 8.93
C LEU A 187 2.77 -17.47 8.90
N ILE A 188 1.99 -17.86 7.88
CA ILE A 188 0.58 -17.48 7.73
C ILE A 188 -0.29 -17.94 8.91
N PRO A 189 -0.16 -19.16 9.46
CA PRO A 189 -0.91 -19.56 10.66
C PRO A 189 -0.61 -18.65 11.86
N SER A 190 0.66 -18.27 12.02
CA SER A 190 1.11 -17.37 13.07
C SER A 190 0.57 -15.95 12.89
N LEU A 191 0.59 -15.44 11.66
CA LEU A 191 -0.04 -14.17 11.30
C LEU A 191 -1.54 -14.19 11.64
N LYS A 192 -2.27 -15.23 11.22
CA LYS A 192 -3.70 -15.39 11.53
C LYS A 192 -3.96 -15.39 13.05
N SER A 193 -3.08 -15.99 13.84
CA SER A 193 -3.20 -15.94 15.31
C SER A 193 -3.03 -14.53 15.86
N VAL A 194 -2.08 -13.74 15.35
CA VAL A 194 -1.91 -12.32 15.72
C VAL A 194 -3.16 -11.50 15.37
N LEU A 195 -3.72 -11.75 14.18
CA LEU A 195 -4.89 -11.06 13.66
C LEU A 195 -6.18 -11.36 14.43
N LYS A 196 -6.21 -12.34 15.34
CA LYS A 196 -7.35 -12.56 16.25
C LYS A 196 -7.53 -11.43 17.28
N ARG A 197 -6.44 -10.73 17.62
CA ARG A 197 -6.42 -9.68 18.66
C ARG A 197 -5.93 -8.34 18.16
N THR A 198 -5.32 -8.31 16.98
CA THR A 198 -4.67 -7.13 16.42
C THR A 198 -5.27 -6.83 15.06
N ARG A 199 -5.62 -5.57 14.82
CA ARG A 199 -5.95 -5.08 13.49
C ARG A 199 -4.74 -4.42 12.88
N ILE A 200 -4.51 -4.69 11.60
CA ILE A 200 -3.38 -4.18 10.82
C ILE A 200 -3.94 -3.51 9.57
N ARG A 201 -3.55 -2.26 9.35
CA ARG A 201 -3.93 -1.43 8.21
C ARG A 201 -2.68 -0.98 7.48
N LEU A 202 -2.61 -1.27 6.20
CA LEU A 202 -1.55 -0.81 5.31
C LEU A 202 -2.13 0.22 4.34
N PHE A 203 -1.47 1.35 4.20
CA PHE A 203 -1.85 2.40 3.26
C PHE A 203 -0.73 2.55 2.24
N VAL A 204 -1.04 2.32 0.97
CA VAL A 204 -0.12 2.51 -0.16
C VAL A 204 -0.59 3.71 -0.96
N ASP A 205 0.17 4.80 -0.93
CA ASP A 205 -0.16 6.04 -1.63
C ASP A 205 0.94 6.43 -2.62
N GLU A 206 0.68 7.44 -3.44
CA GLU A 206 1.70 8.12 -4.25
C GLU A 206 2.36 7.21 -5.32
N LEU A 207 1.53 6.40 -5.98
CA LEU A 207 1.95 5.49 -7.05
C LEU A 207 2.30 6.17 -8.39
N ASP A 208 2.30 7.51 -8.46
CA ASP A 208 2.33 8.24 -9.73
C ASP A 208 3.64 8.90 -10.11
N LYS A 209 4.58 9.09 -9.18
CA LYS A 209 5.89 9.68 -9.51
C LYS A 209 6.78 8.67 -10.22
N GLY A 210 7.43 9.09 -11.31
CA GLY A 210 8.28 8.22 -12.13
C GLY A 210 7.51 7.31 -13.08
N TRP A 211 6.18 7.40 -13.11
CA TRP A 211 5.36 6.67 -14.07
C TRP A 211 5.65 7.12 -15.51
N ASP A 212 6.09 6.18 -16.34
CA ASP A 212 6.41 6.41 -17.75
C ASP A 212 5.39 5.77 -18.71
N ASN A 213 4.30 5.19 -18.18
CA ASN A 213 3.30 4.44 -18.92
C ASN A 213 3.85 3.23 -19.70
N SER A 214 5.02 2.71 -19.32
CA SER A 214 5.57 1.48 -19.86
C SER A 214 4.70 0.27 -19.48
N GLU A 215 4.77 -0.79 -20.29
CA GLU A 215 4.09 -2.06 -19.98
C GLU A 215 4.56 -2.62 -18.64
N ASP A 216 5.85 -2.51 -18.33
CA ASP A 216 6.42 -2.93 -17.06
C ASP A 216 5.84 -2.17 -15.87
N ALA A 217 5.72 -0.85 -15.97
CA ALA A 217 5.09 -0.06 -14.93
C ALA A 217 3.62 -0.48 -14.71
N LYS A 218 2.88 -0.76 -15.79
CA LYS A 218 1.50 -1.29 -15.71
C LYS A 218 1.46 -2.66 -15.04
N TYR A 219 2.32 -3.60 -15.42
CA TYR A 219 2.39 -4.92 -14.80
C TYR A 219 2.81 -4.85 -13.33
N PHE A 220 3.70 -3.93 -12.98
CA PHE A 220 4.13 -3.69 -11.61
C PHE A 220 2.96 -3.22 -10.72
N LEU A 221 2.16 -2.26 -11.19
CA LEU A 221 0.95 -1.82 -10.49
C LEU A 221 -0.14 -2.91 -10.44
N ALA A 222 -0.34 -3.65 -11.53
CA ALA A 222 -1.26 -4.77 -11.53
C ALA A 222 -0.84 -5.85 -10.52
N GLY A 223 0.47 -6.09 -10.37
CA GLY A 223 1.04 -6.96 -9.36
C GLY A 223 0.71 -6.49 -7.93
N LEU A 224 0.81 -5.18 -7.65
CA LEU A 224 0.42 -4.60 -6.37
C LEU A 224 -1.06 -4.84 -6.05
N PHE A 225 -1.95 -4.60 -7.02
CA PHE A 225 -3.38 -4.85 -6.80
C PHE A 225 -3.71 -6.32 -6.54
N GLN A 226 -3.07 -7.24 -7.26
CA GLN A 226 -3.22 -8.67 -7.00
C GLN A 226 -2.69 -9.06 -5.61
N ALA A 227 -1.54 -8.51 -5.21
CA ALA A 227 -0.96 -8.74 -3.90
C ALA A 227 -1.89 -8.25 -2.78
N ALA A 228 -2.42 -7.04 -2.90
CA ALA A 228 -3.36 -6.46 -1.94
C ALA A 228 -4.64 -7.29 -1.82
N GLN A 229 -5.25 -7.70 -2.95
CA GLN A 229 -6.42 -8.59 -2.93
C GLN A 229 -6.12 -9.90 -2.19
N LYS A 230 -5.01 -10.57 -2.52
CA LYS A 230 -4.61 -11.84 -1.86
C LYS A 230 -4.40 -11.67 -0.36
N ILE A 231 -3.79 -10.56 0.06
CA ILE A 231 -3.55 -10.26 1.48
C ILE A 231 -4.86 -9.94 2.21
N ASN A 232 -5.76 -9.17 1.60
CA ASN A 232 -7.05 -8.79 2.17
C ASN A 232 -7.96 -10.01 2.41
N LEU A 233 -7.79 -11.09 1.64
CA LEU A 233 -8.51 -12.36 1.83
C LEU A 233 -8.07 -13.16 3.06
N ILE A 234 -6.93 -12.82 3.70
CA ILE A 234 -6.41 -13.57 4.85
C ILE A 234 -7.32 -13.41 6.08
N SER A 235 -7.78 -12.17 6.33
CA SER A 235 -8.58 -11.81 7.50
C SER A 235 -9.14 -10.40 7.34
N PRO A 236 -10.38 -10.11 7.79
CA PRO A 236 -10.92 -8.73 7.82
C PRO A 236 -10.12 -7.79 8.75
N ASN A 237 -9.33 -8.35 9.68
CA ASN A 237 -8.45 -7.58 10.54
C ASN A 237 -7.11 -7.21 9.88
N LEU A 238 -6.87 -7.62 8.63
CA LEU A 238 -5.72 -7.23 7.82
C LEU A 238 -6.24 -6.61 6.51
N GLN A 239 -5.99 -5.32 6.31
CA GLN A 239 -6.43 -4.62 5.11
C GLN A 239 -5.32 -3.74 4.54
N VAL A 240 -5.08 -3.90 3.24
CA VAL A 240 -4.22 -3.09 2.40
C VAL A 240 -5.12 -2.17 1.59
N TYR A 241 -4.93 -0.86 1.78
CA TYR A 241 -5.58 0.22 1.07
C TYR A 241 -4.61 0.81 0.07
N ILE A 242 -5.08 1.10 -1.14
CA ILE A 242 -4.27 1.66 -2.21
C ILE A 242 -4.95 2.92 -2.75
N SER A 243 -4.21 4.02 -2.86
CA SER A 243 -4.67 5.21 -3.56
C SER A 243 -3.91 5.38 -4.86
N ILE A 244 -4.65 5.74 -5.91
CA ILE A 244 -4.09 5.85 -7.25
C ILE A 244 -4.75 6.99 -8.03
N ARG A 245 -4.01 7.59 -8.96
CA ARG A 245 -4.56 8.58 -9.89
C ARG A 245 -5.50 7.93 -10.89
N GLN A 246 -6.56 8.66 -11.23
CA GLN A 246 -7.57 8.25 -12.23
C GLN A 246 -6.91 7.77 -13.53
N GLU A 247 -6.01 8.57 -14.10
CA GLU A 247 -5.31 8.25 -15.34
C GLU A 247 -4.47 6.97 -15.28
N LEU A 248 -3.86 6.65 -14.13
CA LEU A 248 -3.09 5.42 -13.96
C LEU A 248 -4.02 4.22 -13.84
N PHE A 249 -5.09 4.39 -13.07
CA PHE A 249 -6.11 3.37 -12.92
C PHE A 249 -6.78 3.02 -14.25
N ASP A 250 -7.07 4.01 -15.11
CA ASP A 250 -7.74 3.80 -16.39
C ASP A 250 -6.89 2.96 -17.38
N ASN A 251 -5.57 2.91 -17.21
CA ASN A 251 -4.65 2.12 -18.04
C ASN A 251 -4.52 0.64 -17.61
N ILE A 252 -4.86 0.31 -16.36
CA ILE A 252 -4.63 -1.01 -15.78
C ILE A 252 -5.60 -2.11 -16.27
N PRO A 253 -6.92 -1.84 -16.46
CA PRO A 253 -7.87 -2.83 -16.96
C PRO A 253 -7.53 -3.44 -18.32
N GLN A 254 -6.65 -2.82 -19.11
CA GLN A 254 -6.26 -3.30 -20.43
C GLN A 254 -5.36 -4.53 -20.38
N ILE A 255 -4.67 -4.77 -19.26
CA ILE A 255 -3.67 -5.84 -19.11
C ILE A 255 -3.99 -6.82 -17.97
N TYR A 256 -5.16 -6.69 -17.34
CA TYR A 256 -5.54 -7.47 -16.18
C TYR A 256 -6.88 -8.16 -16.40
N GLU A 257 -6.84 -9.47 -16.63
CA GLU A 257 -8.02 -10.31 -16.93
C GLU A 257 -9.11 -10.22 -15.84
N ASP A 258 -8.70 -10.02 -14.58
CA ASP A 258 -9.56 -9.93 -13.41
C ASP A 258 -9.96 -8.49 -13.03
N ALA A 259 -9.82 -7.52 -13.94
CA ALA A 259 -10.07 -6.10 -13.65
C ALA A 259 -11.49 -5.79 -13.15
N GLN A 260 -12.46 -6.68 -13.40
CA GLN A 260 -13.80 -6.55 -12.83
C GLN A 260 -13.80 -6.67 -11.29
N LYS A 261 -13.02 -7.58 -10.71
CA LYS A 261 -12.93 -7.76 -9.24
C LYS A 261 -12.37 -6.52 -8.57
N ILE A 262 -11.35 -5.91 -9.17
CA ILE A 262 -10.78 -4.65 -8.69
C ILE A 262 -11.83 -3.54 -8.68
N ARG A 263 -12.70 -3.46 -9.69
CA ARG A 263 -13.73 -2.40 -9.76
C ARG A 263 -14.72 -2.48 -8.60
N GLU A 264 -14.95 -3.66 -8.05
CA GLU A 264 -15.80 -3.82 -6.86
C GLU A 264 -15.14 -3.23 -5.61
N ASP A 265 -13.81 -3.22 -5.54
CA ASP A 265 -13.05 -2.68 -4.40
C ASP A 265 -12.73 -1.17 -4.55
N VAL A 266 -13.14 -0.54 -5.64
CA VAL A 266 -12.82 0.85 -5.99
C VAL A 266 -13.89 1.81 -5.50
N GLU A 267 -13.44 2.90 -4.87
CA GLU A 267 -14.22 4.12 -4.67
C GLU A 267 -13.53 5.28 -5.40
N VAL A 268 -14.31 6.07 -6.14
CA VAL A 268 -13.80 7.23 -6.89
C VAL A 268 -14.15 8.51 -6.15
N ILE A 269 -13.14 9.31 -5.80
CA ILE A 269 -13.36 10.64 -5.23
C ILE A 269 -13.93 11.57 -6.29
N ARG A 270 -15.10 12.11 -6.01
CA ARG A 270 -15.73 13.16 -6.81
C ARG A 270 -16.18 14.25 -5.86
N TRP A 271 -15.80 15.49 -6.16
CA TRP A 271 -16.18 16.66 -5.38
C TRP A 271 -17.35 17.37 -6.05
N GLY A 272 -18.48 17.44 -5.35
CA GLY A 272 -19.59 18.31 -5.71
C GLY A 272 -19.36 19.76 -5.26
N LYS A 273 -20.07 20.71 -5.88
CA LYS A 273 -20.02 22.13 -5.48
C LYS A 273 -20.37 22.33 -4.00
N THR A 274 -21.41 21.65 -3.52
CA THR A 274 -21.86 21.75 -2.12
C THR A 274 -20.80 21.22 -1.15
N GLU A 275 -20.24 20.04 -1.43
CA GLU A 275 -19.18 19.43 -0.61
C GLU A 275 -17.93 20.32 -0.52
N LEU A 276 -17.55 20.99 -1.61
CA LEU A 276 -16.45 21.95 -1.61
C LEU A 276 -16.75 23.18 -0.76
N LEU A 277 -17.99 23.70 -0.82
CA LEU A 277 -18.40 24.83 0.03
C LEU A 277 -18.41 24.47 1.51
N GLU A 278 -18.84 23.25 1.85
CA GLU A 278 -18.81 22.73 3.22
C GLU A 278 -17.36 22.58 3.73
N LEU A 279 -16.47 22.03 2.91
CA LEU A 279 -15.04 21.95 3.23
C LEU A 279 -14.44 23.35 3.49
N ILE A 280 -14.77 24.33 2.66
CA ILE A 280 -14.32 25.72 2.85
C ILE A 280 -14.89 26.29 4.16
N GLY A 281 -16.17 26.04 4.45
CA GLY A 281 -16.82 26.46 5.69
C GLY A 281 -16.12 25.89 6.93
N LEU A 282 -15.77 24.60 6.92
CA LEU A 282 -15.03 23.96 8.01
C LEU A 282 -13.63 24.57 8.21
N ARG A 283 -12.92 24.87 7.12
CA ARG A 283 -11.60 25.53 7.18
C ARG A 283 -11.67 26.96 7.74
N ILE A 284 -12.72 27.70 7.37
CA ILE A 284 -12.98 29.04 7.94
C ILE A 284 -13.27 28.92 9.43
N ALA A 285 -14.18 28.02 9.85
CA ALA A 285 -14.52 27.81 11.25
C ALA A 285 -13.33 27.37 12.09
N HIS A 286 -12.45 26.52 11.53
CA HIS A 286 -11.21 26.12 12.19
C HIS A 286 -10.23 27.29 12.36
N SER A 287 -10.16 28.20 11.37
CA SER A 287 -9.31 29.40 11.46
C SER A 287 -9.83 30.43 12.48
N PHE A 288 -11.13 30.38 12.81
CA PHE A 288 -11.80 31.30 13.73
C PHE A 288 -12.72 30.53 14.69
N PRO A 289 -12.19 29.90 15.76
CA PRO A 289 -12.96 29.06 16.68
C PRO A 289 -13.97 29.81 17.59
N GLU A 290 -14.08 31.14 17.47
CA GLU A 290 -14.88 32.04 18.33
C GLU A 290 -16.05 32.70 17.58
#